data_AF-A0A820KJQ3-F1
#
_entry.id   AF-A0A820KJQ3-F1
#
_cell.length_a   1.000
_cell.length_b   1.000
_cell.length_c   1.000
_cell.angle_alpha   90.00
_cell.angle_beta   90.00
_cell.angle_gamma   90.00
#
_symmetry.space_group_name_H-M   'P 1'
#
loop_
_entity.id
_entity.type
_entity.pdbx_description
1 polymer ?
#
loop_
_entity_poly.entity_id
_entity_poly.type
_entity_poly.pdbx_seq_one_letter_code
_entity_poly.pdbx_strand_id
1 'polypeptide(L)'
;MLFIIFSLIIIAVLIGFLFIFPRYTEEDDLAILKKYQSIKEGLLSVMTFNIRFDGPERDPNNHFTKRIFRLTETIKKWEPSILSVQEPFADQLRQWHSHLPKHYQYIGYQPDDADSNLVHPLSHMYFQVAILYNNHVLTLLEQDYIWLSKSPRIVGSKDWDSHGARTLNIARFKFNNDD
;
A
#
# COMPACT_ATOMS: atom_id res chain seq x y z
N MET A 1 4.41 -49.51 29.87
CA MET A 1 5.64 -49.29 29.07
C MET A 1 5.33 -48.95 27.62
N LEU A 2 4.55 -49.77 26.90
CA LEU A 2 4.22 -49.56 25.48
C LEU A 2 3.49 -48.23 25.17
N PHE A 3 2.55 -47.83 26.03
CA PHE A 3 1.81 -46.56 25.88
C PHE A 3 2.72 -45.33 26.01
N ILE A 4 3.71 -45.37 26.91
CA ILE A 4 4.66 -44.27 27.10
C ILE A 4 5.56 -44.12 25.86
N ILE A 5 6.02 -45.23 25.31
CA ILE A 5 6.84 -45.24 24.09
C ILE A 5 6.03 -44.70 22.89
N PHE A 6 4.77 -45.13 22.74
CA PHE A 6 3.90 -44.64 21.67
C PHE A 6 3.61 -43.13 21.78
N SER A 7 3.34 -42.63 22.99
CA SER A 7 3.14 -41.19 23.23
C SER A 7 4.40 -40.37 22.96
N LEU A 8 5.59 -40.87 23.31
CA LEU A 8 6.86 -40.20 23.01
C LEU A 8 7.14 -40.14 21.50
N ILE A 9 6.79 -41.19 20.75
CA ILE A 9 6.90 -41.21 19.28
C ILE A 9 5.95 -40.19 18.65
N ILE A 10 4.69 -40.11 19.10
CA ILE A 10 3.73 -39.12 18.59
C ILE A 10 4.22 -37.69 18.86
N ILE A 11 4.73 -37.42 20.07
CA ILE A 11 5.28 -36.10 20.42
C ILE A 11 6.50 -35.78 19.53
N ALA A 12 7.40 -36.74 19.30
CA ALA A 12 8.55 -36.55 18.42
C ALA A 12 8.14 -36.27 16.96
N VAL A 13 7.11 -36.96 16.45
CA VAL A 13 6.56 -36.73 15.11
C VAL A 13 5.89 -35.36 15.02
N LEU A 14 5.10 -34.95 16.03
CA LEU A 14 4.46 -33.64 16.07
C LEU A 14 5.48 -32.50 16.18
N ILE A 15 6.55 -32.67 16.96
CA ILE A 15 7.67 -31.72 17.04
C ILE A 15 8.41 -31.68 15.70
N GLY A 16 8.69 -32.83 15.08
CA GLY A 16 9.30 -32.91 13.75
C GLY A 16 8.48 -32.15 12.70
N PHE A 17 7.15 -32.26 12.74
CA PHE A 17 6.25 -31.52 11.86
C PHE A 17 6.39 -29.99 11.98
N LEU A 18 6.75 -29.45 13.16
CA LEU A 18 7.01 -28.02 13.35
C LEU A 18 8.28 -27.51 12.62
N PHE A 19 9.14 -28.42 12.18
CA PHE A 19 10.38 -28.12 11.45
C PHE A 19 10.37 -28.58 9.98
N ILE A 20 9.35 -29.31 9.54
CA ILE A 20 9.22 -29.79 8.15
C ILE A 20 8.55 -28.75 7.24
N PHE A 21 7.71 -27.86 7.79
CA PHE A 21 7.16 -26.77 6.99
C PHE A 21 8.24 -25.71 6.73
N PRO A 22 8.48 -25.34 5.45
CA PRO A 22 9.40 -24.26 5.14
C PRO A 22 8.92 -23.00 5.87
N ARG A 23 9.75 -22.50 6.78
CA ARG A 23 9.52 -21.21 7.42
C ARG A 23 10.04 -20.15 6.48
N TYR A 24 9.19 -19.17 6.19
CA TYR A 24 9.64 -17.97 5.50
C TYR A 24 10.67 -17.24 6.39
N THR A 25 11.84 -16.96 5.82
CA THR A 25 12.98 -16.35 6.52
C THR A 25 13.35 -14.99 5.92
N GLU A 26 14.20 -14.23 6.62
CA GLU A 26 14.79 -13.01 6.07
C GLU A 26 15.67 -13.29 4.83
N GLU A 27 16.25 -14.49 4.73
CA GLU A 27 17.02 -14.90 3.56
C GLU A 27 16.14 -15.03 2.31
N ASP A 28 14.91 -15.55 2.48
CA ASP A 28 13.91 -15.63 1.41
C ASP A 28 13.51 -14.21 0.94
N ASP A 29 13.28 -13.29 1.88
CA ASP A 29 13.02 -11.87 1.58
C ASP A 29 14.16 -11.24 0.76
N LEU A 30 15.41 -11.50 1.13
CA LEU A 30 16.59 -10.96 0.44
C LEU A 30 16.76 -11.57 -0.95
N ALA A 31 16.48 -12.87 -1.11
CA ALA A 31 16.55 -13.55 -2.40
C ALA A 31 15.51 -12.98 -3.38
N ILE A 32 14.26 -12.78 -2.92
CA ILE A 32 13.21 -12.17 -3.74
C ILE A 32 13.56 -10.73 -4.07
N LEU A 33 14.06 -9.95 -3.11
CA LEU A 33 14.46 -8.57 -3.34
C LEU A 33 15.56 -8.47 -4.40
N LYS A 34 16.60 -9.30 -4.30
CA LYS A 34 17.71 -9.33 -5.29
C LYS A 34 17.19 -9.65 -6.68
N LYS A 35 16.31 -10.65 -6.79
CA LYS A 35 15.68 -11.01 -8.07
C LYS A 35 14.82 -9.87 -8.63
N TYR A 36 14.05 -9.21 -7.78
CA TYR A 36 13.27 -8.05 -8.17
C TYR A 36 14.16 -6.90 -8.67
N GLN A 37 15.20 -6.56 -7.91
CA GLN A 37 16.16 -5.51 -8.29
C GLN A 37 16.87 -5.82 -9.61
N SER A 38 17.21 -7.08 -9.87
CA SER A 38 17.91 -7.48 -11.11
C SER A 38 17.05 -7.36 -12.37
N ILE A 39 15.72 -7.32 -12.24
CA ILE A 39 14.81 -7.21 -13.39
C ILE A 39 14.08 -5.87 -13.47
N LYS A 40 14.11 -5.07 -12.38
CA LYS A 40 13.38 -3.80 -12.29
C LYS A 40 13.89 -2.77 -13.29
N GLU A 41 15.19 -2.76 -13.58
CA GLU A 41 15.79 -1.77 -14.47
C GLU A 41 15.18 -1.85 -15.87
N GLY A 42 14.64 -0.72 -16.34
CA GLY A 42 13.91 -0.65 -17.62
C GLY A 42 12.49 -1.22 -17.61
N LEU A 43 11.97 -1.71 -16.48
CA LEU A 43 10.59 -2.17 -16.35
C LEU A 43 9.74 -1.25 -15.45
N LEU A 44 8.43 -1.24 -15.70
CA LEU A 44 7.48 -0.62 -14.77
C LEU A 44 7.32 -1.52 -13.55
N SER A 45 7.82 -1.10 -12.38
CA SER A 45 7.48 -1.77 -11.13
C SER A 45 6.27 -1.14 -10.46
N VAL A 46 5.30 -1.98 -10.11
CA VAL A 46 4.04 -1.56 -9.51
C VAL A 46 3.83 -2.28 -8.19
N MET A 47 3.35 -1.54 -7.19
CA MET A 47 2.95 -2.08 -5.89
C MET A 47 1.54 -1.62 -5.57
N THR A 48 0.73 -2.53 -4.99
CA THR A 48 -0.49 -2.17 -4.28
C THR A 48 -0.30 -2.46 -2.80
N PHE A 49 -0.66 -1.52 -1.93
CA PHE A 49 -0.44 -1.65 -0.49
C PHE A 49 -1.57 -1.00 0.30
N ASN A 50 -2.42 -1.82 0.92
CA ASN A 50 -3.35 -1.32 1.92
C ASN A 50 -2.56 -1.00 3.18
N ILE A 51 -2.52 0.28 3.56
CA ILE A 51 -1.70 0.74 4.68
C ILE A 51 -2.48 0.83 5.99
N ARG A 52 -3.76 0.46 6.01
CA ARG A 52 -4.68 0.55 7.14
C ARG A 52 -4.84 1.98 7.69
N PHE A 53 -6.06 2.47 7.75
CA PHE A 53 -6.35 3.81 8.27
C PHE A 53 -5.82 4.03 9.69
N ASP A 54 -5.53 5.28 10.02
CA ASP A 54 -5.14 5.67 11.38
C ASP A 54 -6.34 5.68 12.31
N GLY A 55 -6.47 4.66 13.16
CA GLY A 55 -7.60 4.53 14.06
C GLY A 55 -7.31 3.60 15.25
N PRO A 56 -8.32 3.34 16.09
CA PRO A 56 -8.17 2.50 17.27
C PRO A 56 -7.73 1.08 16.89
N GLU A 57 -6.68 0.60 17.54
CA GLU A 57 -6.12 -0.73 17.32
C GLU A 57 -6.21 -1.57 18.60
N ARG A 58 -6.45 -2.88 18.44
CA ARG A 58 -6.48 -3.82 19.58
C ARG A 58 -5.11 -3.94 20.24
N ASP A 59 -4.06 -3.95 19.42
CA ASP A 59 -2.68 -3.88 19.89
C ASP A 59 -2.14 -2.46 19.62
N PRO A 60 -1.76 -1.69 20.66
CA PRO A 60 -1.15 -0.38 20.49
C PRO A 60 0.12 -0.37 19.61
N ASN A 61 0.77 -1.51 19.40
CA ASN A 61 1.92 -1.64 18.49
C ASN A 61 1.54 -1.56 17.01
N ASN A 62 0.27 -1.77 16.69
CA ASN A 62 -0.27 -1.65 15.34
C ASN A 62 -0.78 -0.23 15.03
N HIS A 63 -0.67 0.72 15.95
CA HIS A 63 -1.08 2.09 15.68
C HIS A 63 -0.24 2.72 14.55
N PHE A 64 -0.83 3.59 13.73
CA PHE A 64 -0.15 4.18 12.55
C PHE A 64 1.17 4.87 12.91
N THR A 65 1.20 5.61 14.01
CA THR A 65 2.40 6.29 14.55
C THR A 65 3.60 5.35 14.76
N LYS A 66 3.38 4.05 14.97
CA LYS A 66 4.44 3.03 15.06
C LYS A 66 4.69 2.31 13.73
N ARG A 67 3.65 2.17 12.90
CA ARG A 67 3.75 1.53 11.58
C ARG A 67 4.44 2.40 10.53
N ILE A 68 4.37 3.73 10.65
CA ILE A 68 4.88 4.69 9.66
C ILE A 68 6.34 4.41 9.26
N PHE A 69 7.20 4.05 10.21
CA PHE A 69 8.59 3.69 9.95
C PHE A 69 8.69 2.40 9.14
N ARG A 70 7.94 1.35 9.50
CA ARG A 70 7.93 0.06 8.77
C ARG A 70 7.38 0.21 7.35
N LEU A 71 6.34 1.02 7.18
CA LEU A 71 5.79 1.37 5.87
C LEU A 71 6.86 2.08 5.03
N THR A 72 7.52 3.09 5.60
CA THR A 72 8.60 3.84 4.94
C THR A 72 9.76 2.94 4.52
N GLU A 73 10.25 2.08 5.41
CA GLU A 73 11.34 1.15 5.11
C GLU A 73 10.94 0.13 4.04
N THR A 74 9.68 -0.30 4.01
CA THR A 74 9.15 -1.16 2.93
C THR A 74 9.28 -0.43 1.59
N ILE A 75 8.84 0.82 1.49
CA ILE A 75 8.92 1.57 0.22
C ILE A 75 10.36 1.86 -0.17
N LYS A 76 11.26 2.16 0.76
CA LYS A 76 12.70 2.31 0.46
C LYS A 76 13.37 1.02 0.04
N LYS A 77 12.92 -0.14 0.53
CA LYS A 77 13.47 -1.45 0.15
C LYS A 77 13.08 -1.81 -1.28
N TRP A 78 11.80 -1.66 -1.62
CA TRP A 78 11.26 -2.09 -2.91
C TRP A 78 11.26 -1.00 -3.99
N GLU A 79 11.23 0.27 -3.61
CA GLU A 79 11.27 1.43 -4.50
C GLU A 79 10.40 1.29 -5.78
N PRO A 80 9.09 0.96 -5.67
CA PRO A 80 8.26 0.77 -6.86
C PRO A 80 8.15 2.06 -7.69
N SER A 81 8.07 1.96 -9.03
CA SER A 81 7.81 3.12 -9.89
C SER A 81 6.42 3.71 -9.63
N ILE A 82 5.43 2.86 -9.38
CA ILE A 82 4.06 3.22 -8.98
C ILE A 82 3.65 2.46 -7.72
N LEU A 83 3.10 3.16 -6.75
CA LEU A 83 2.56 2.61 -5.50
C LEU A 83 1.11 3.06 -5.33
N SER A 84 0.16 2.15 -5.45
CA SER A 84 -1.25 2.39 -5.16
C SER A 84 -1.55 2.01 -3.71
N VAL A 85 -2.09 2.92 -2.93
CA VAL A 85 -2.37 2.68 -1.50
C VAL A 85 -3.85 2.78 -1.19
N GLN A 86 -4.29 1.97 -0.24
CA GLN A 86 -5.67 1.94 0.24
C GLN A 86 -5.74 2.22 1.75
N GLU A 87 -6.88 2.76 2.16
CA GLU A 87 -7.21 3.21 3.52
C GLU A 87 -6.39 4.39 4.10
N PRO A 88 -5.61 5.22 3.37
CA PRO A 88 -5.07 6.42 4.01
C PRO A 88 -6.17 7.43 4.33
N PHE A 89 -6.15 7.99 5.53
CA PHE A 89 -6.71 9.34 5.72
C PHE A 89 -5.78 10.38 5.09
N ALA A 90 -6.32 11.56 4.77
CA ALA A 90 -5.55 12.66 4.17
C ALA A 90 -4.31 13.03 5.01
N ASP A 91 -4.49 13.22 6.32
CA ASP A 91 -3.41 13.61 7.24
C ASP A 91 -2.38 12.48 7.39
N GLN A 92 -2.87 11.24 7.46
CA GLN A 92 -2.05 10.03 7.49
C GLN A 92 -1.17 9.93 6.25
N LEU A 93 -1.73 10.18 5.05
CA LEU A 93 -0.96 10.18 3.81
C LEU A 93 0.09 11.30 3.80
N ARG A 94 -0.29 12.53 4.17
CA ARG A 94 0.66 13.66 4.23
C ARG A 94 1.80 13.39 5.21
N GLN A 95 1.49 12.84 6.38
CA GLN A 95 2.49 12.49 7.38
C GLN A 95 3.39 11.37 6.88
N TRP A 96 2.86 10.31 6.27
CA TRP A 96 3.69 9.23 5.74
C TRP A 96 4.55 9.70 4.57
N HIS A 97 3.98 10.46 3.64
CA HIS A 97 4.69 11.02 2.48
C HIS A 97 5.89 11.87 2.89
N SER A 98 5.80 12.62 3.99
CA SER A 98 6.93 13.43 4.47
C SER A 98 8.17 12.61 4.88
N HIS A 99 7.99 11.32 5.20
CA HIS A 99 9.05 10.36 5.53
C HIS A 99 9.59 9.61 4.31
N LEU A 100 8.89 9.64 3.17
CA LEU A 100 9.32 9.00 1.94
C LEU A 100 10.43 9.81 1.25
N PRO A 101 11.24 9.17 0.37
CA PRO A 101 12.15 9.89 -0.51
C PRO A 101 11.44 11.00 -1.30
N LYS A 102 12.07 12.16 -1.44
CA LYS A 102 11.46 13.37 -2.05
C LYS A 102 11.03 13.21 -3.50
N HIS A 103 11.58 12.22 -4.21
CA HIS A 103 11.20 11.90 -5.57
C HIS A 103 9.83 11.19 -5.67
N TYR A 104 9.31 10.64 -4.57
CA TYR A 104 7.93 10.16 -4.57
C TYR A 104 6.97 11.34 -4.53
N GLN A 105 6.13 11.46 -5.55
CA GLN A 105 5.01 12.39 -5.62
C GLN A 105 3.71 11.60 -5.49
N TYR A 106 2.59 12.24 -5.16
CA TYR A 106 1.31 11.55 -5.01
C TYR A 106 0.13 12.26 -5.63
N ILE A 107 -0.86 11.46 -6.02
CA ILE A 107 -2.17 11.82 -6.56
C ILE A 107 -3.21 11.37 -5.54
N GLY A 108 -4.16 12.24 -5.25
CA GLY A 108 -5.20 11.98 -4.27
C GLY A 108 -5.69 13.27 -3.61
N TYR A 109 -5.83 13.25 -2.29
CA TYR A 109 -6.31 14.40 -1.51
C TYR A 109 -5.37 15.59 -1.70
N GLN A 110 -5.94 16.72 -2.10
CA GLN A 110 -5.25 18.00 -2.11
C GLN A 110 -6.00 18.92 -1.13
N PRO A 111 -5.29 19.72 -0.31
CA PRO A 111 -5.93 20.71 0.55
C PRO A 111 -6.79 21.70 -0.26
N ASP A 112 -7.79 22.30 0.39
CA ASP A 112 -8.82 23.16 -0.22
C ASP A 112 -8.28 24.37 -1.04
N ASP A 113 -6.99 24.70 -0.92
CA ASP A 113 -6.31 25.78 -1.66
C ASP A 113 -5.63 25.34 -2.98
N ALA A 114 -5.69 24.05 -3.34
CA ALA A 114 -5.14 23.53 -4.59
C ALA A 114 -6.19 23.56 -5.71
N ASP A 115 -6.01 24.50 -6.65
CA ASP A 115 -6.68 24.61 -7.96
C ASP A 115 -8.12 24.07 -8.06
N SER A 116 -9.09 24.99 -7.91
CA SER A 116 -10.55 24.83 -7.86
C SER A 116 -11.24 24.09 -9.02
N ASN A 117 -10.50 23.52 -9.97
CA ASN A 117 -11.03 22.83 -11.15
C ASN A 117 -11.19 21.32 -10.96
N LEU A 118 -10.68 20.74 -9.87
CA LEU A 118 -10.79 19.31 -9.59
C LEU A 118 -11.83 19.07 -8.50
N VAL A 119 -12.81 18.20 -8.80
CA VAL A 119 -13.83 17.72 -7.85
C VAL A 119 -13.18 16.72 -6.88
N HIS A 120 -12.26 17.20 -6.05
CA HIS A 120 -11.61 16.41 -5.01
C HIS A 120 -12.53 16.31 -3.79
N PRO A 121 -12.42 15.22 -3.00
CA PRO A 121 -13.26 15.04 -1.84
C PRO A 121 -12.99 16.16 -0.80
N LEU A 122 -13.96 17.05 -0.64
CA LEU A 122 -14.03 18.14 0.36
C LEU A 122 -13.96 17.66 1.83
N SER A 123 -13.82 16.35 2.06
CA SER A 123 -13.76 15.77 3.40
C SER A 123 -12.74 14.65 3.46
N HIS A 124 -11.87 14.75 4.47
CA HIS A 124 -10.88 13.75 4.88
C HIS A 124 -11.45 12.33 5.01
N MET A 125 -12.75 12.16 5.30
CA MET A 125 -13.43 10.86 5.46
C MET A 125 -13.69 10.13 4.13
N TYR A 126 -13.64 10.84 3.01
CA TYR A 126 -13.94 10.32 1.67
C TYR A 126 -12.69 9.91 0.89
N PHE A 127 -11.53 10.32 1.38
CA PHE A 127 -10.26 9.93 0.85
C PHE A 127 -9.83 8.57 1.43
N GLN A 128 -9.69 7.56 0.58
CA GLN A 128 -9.36 6.19 0.99
C GLN A 128 -8.40 5.49 0.01
N VAL A 129 -7.95 6.17 -1.04
CA VAL A 129 -7.02 5.63 -2.02
C VAL A 129 -6.08 6.73 -2.49
N ALA A 130 -4.81 6.40 -2.75
CA ALA A 130 -3.82 7.32 -3.33
C ALA A 130 -2.93 6.59 -4.33
N ILE A 131 -2.37 7.32 -5.28
CA ILE A 131 -1.32 6.81 -6.17
C ILE A 131 -0.06 7.62 -5.88
N LEU A 132 0.99 6.96 -5.41
CA LEU A 132 2.33 7.52 -5.32
C LEU A 132 3.15 7.05 -6.52
N TYR A 133 4.04 7.90 -7.02
CA TYR A 133 4.89 7.58 -8.15
C TYR A 133 6.28 8.18 -7.99
N ASN A 134 7.30 7.49 -8.52
CA ASN A 134 8.67 7.97 -8.55
C ASN A 134 8.85 8.95 -9.73
N ASN A 135 9.00 10.25 -9.43
CA ASN A 135 9.11 11.30 -10.45
C ASN A 135 10.44 11.30 -11.21
N HIS A 136 11.43 10.51 -10.78
CA HIS A 136 12.64 10.27 -11.57
C HIS A 136 12.37 9.31 -12.75
N VAL A 137 11.35 8.44 -12.62
CA VAL A 137 11.01 7.43 -13.64
C VAL A 137 9.82 7.87 -14.49
N LEU A 138 8.85 8.55 -13.87
CA LEU A 138 7.56 8.86 -14.48
C LEU A 138 7.24 10.35 -14.39
N THR A 139 6.70 10.89 -15.48
CA THR A 139 6.03 12.19 -15.53
C THR A 139 4.53 11.98 -15.52
N LEU A 140 3.82 12.63 -14.59
CA LEU A 140 2.36 12.68 -14.56
C LEU A 140 1.86 13.59 -15.68
N LEU A 141 1.02 13.06 -16.57
CA LEU A 141 0.42 13.80 -17.67
C LEU A 141 -0.99 14.27 -17.35
N GLU A 142 -1.82 13.36 -16.81
CA GLU A 142 -3.21 13.62 -16.46
C GLU A 142 -3.60 12.83 -15.22
N GLN A 143 -4.57 13.34 -14.46
CA GLN A 143 -5.17 12.65 -13.33
C GLN A 143 -6.68 12.88 -13.29
N ASP A 144 -7.42 11.93 -12.75
CA ASP A 144 -8.86 12.05 -12.52
C ASP A 144 -9.26 11.31 -11.22
N TYR A 145 -10.45 11.62 -10.73
CA TYR A 145 -11.05 11.03 -9.54
C TYR A 145 -12.54 10.80 -9.76
N ILE A 146 -13.01 9.60 -9.42
CA ILE A 146 -14.42 9.24 -9.50
C ILE A 146 -14.90 8.50 -8.26
N TRP A 147 -16.20 8.64 -8.01
CA TRP A 147 -16.96 7.79 -7.11
C TRP A 147 -17.42 6.53 -7.84
N LEU A 148 -17.25 5.37 -7.21
CA LEU A 148 -17.71 4.10 -7.75
C LEU A 148 -19.22 3.96 -7.50
N SER A 149 -20.01 4.62 -8.36
CA SER A 149 -21.47 4.64 -8.29
C SER A 149 -22.11 4.89 -9.67
N LYS A 150 -23.45 4.84 -9.77
CA LYS A 150 -24.18 5.29 -10.99
C LYS A 150 -24.02 6.78 -11.29
N SER A 151 -23.57 7.56 -10.32
CA SER A 151 -23.37 9.00 -10.44
C SER A 151 -21.94 9.39 -10.06
N PRO A 152 -20.91 8.98 -10.83
CA PRO A 152 -19.50 9.04 -10.42
C PRO A 152 -18.95 10.43 -10.10
N ARG A 153 -19.64 11.48 -10.59
CA ARG A 153 -19.27 12.88 -10.39
C ARG A 153 -19.99 13.54 -9.21
N ILE A 154 -20.95 12.86 -8.59
CA ILE A 154 -21.62 13.35 -7.37
C ILE A 154 -20.78 12.95 -6.15
N VAL A 155 -20.36 13.96 -5.38
CA VAL A 155 -19.58 13.79 -4.16
C VAL A 155 -20.30 12.88 -3.17
N GLY A 156 -19.59 11.89 -2.62
CA GLY A 156 -20.13 10.94 -1.66
C GLY A 156 -21.12 9.94 -2.25
N SER A 157 -21.25 9.87 -3.58
CA SER A 157 -22.18 8.93 -4.20
C SER A 157 -21.76 7.48 -3.94
N LYS A 158 -22.78 6.68 -3.69
CA LYS A 158 -22.69 5.28 -3.29
C LYS A 158 -23.68 4.51 -4.13
N ASP A 159 -23.30 3.31 -4.53
CA ASP A 159 -24.19 2.41 -5.28
C ASP A 159 -24.11 1.00 -4.70
N TRP A 160 -25.08 0.18 -5.12
CA TRP A 160 -25.31 -1.18 -4.64
C TRP A 160 -25.49 -1.23 -3.12
N ASP A 161 -25.06 -2.33 -2.52
CA ASP A 161 -25.09 -2.66 -1.10
C ASP A 161 -23.78 -2.30 -0.39
N SER A 162 -22.96 -1.40 -0.96
CA SER A 162 -21.71 -0.96 -0.31
C SER A 162 -22.00 -0.46 1.12
N HIS A 163 -21.02 -0.49 2.01
CA HIS A 163 -21.20 0.09 3.35
C HIS A 163 -21.11 1.62 3.30
N GLY A 164 -20.23 2.16 2.46
CA GLY A 164 -20.01 3.59 2.28
C GLY A 164 -19.65 3.93 0.84
N ALA A 165 -19.44 5.21 0.58
CA ALA A 165 -19.00 5.67 -0.73
C ALA A 165 -17.55 5.19 -1.00
N ARG A 166 -17.26 4.80 -2.24
CA ARG A 166 -15.97 4.23 -2.68
C ARG A 166 -15.43 5.02 -3.85
N THR A 167 -14.11 5.08 -3.97
CA THR A 167 -13.43 6.06 -4.81
C THR A 167 -12.30 5.43 -5.60
N LEU A 168 -11.95 6.04 -6.73
CA LEU A 168 -10.88 5.62 -7.63
C LEU A 168 -10.07 6.85 -8.05
N ASN A 169 -8.76 6.79 -7.88
CA ASN A 169 -7.84 7.70 -8.57
C ASN A 169 -7.42 7.08 -9.89
N ILE A 170 -7.37 7.91 -10.93
CA ILE A 170 -6.89 7.55 -12.26
C ILE A 170 -5.73 8.47 -12.57
N ALA A 171 -4.69 7.93 -13.20
CA ALA A 171 -3.52 8.69 -13.58
C ALA A 171 -2.95 8.18 -14.91
N ARG A 172 -2.50 9.11 -15.75
CA ARG A 172 -1.81 8.83 -17.00
C ARG A 172 -0.37 9.32 -16.87
N PHE A 173 0.58 8.42 -17.09
CA PHE A 173 2.01 8.69 -16.95
C PHE A 173 2.74 8.52 -18.29
N LYS A 174 3.88 9.21 -18.44
CA LYS A 174 4.92 8.94 -19.45
C LYS A 174 6.20 8.52 -18.73
N PHE A 175 6.93 7.55 -19.25
CA PHE A 175 8.29 7.28 -18.80
C PHE A 175 9.25 8.40 -19.18
N ASN A 176 10.10 8.82 -18.25
CA ASN A 176 11.05 9.90 -18.49
C ASN A 176 12.14 9.53 -19.51
N ASN A 177 12.43 8.24 -19.69
CA ASN A 177 13.50 7.74 -20.58
C ASN A 177 12.98 7.24 -21.94
N ASP A 178 11.70 7.41 -22.25
CA ASP A 178 11.08 7.01 -23.53
C ASP A 178 11.05 8.18 -24.53
N ASP A 179 12.21 8.75 -24.85
CA ASP A 179 12.39 9.62 -26.02
C ASP A 179 12.88 8.83 -27.24
#